data_AF-A0A967C139-F1
#
_entry.id   AF-A0A967C139-F1
#
_cell.length_a   1.000
_cell.length_b   1.000
_cell.length_c   1.000
_cell.angle_alpha   90.00
_cell.angle_beta   90.00
_cell.angle_gamma   90.00
#
_symmetry.space_group_name_H-M   'P 1'
#
loop_
_entity.id
_entity.type
_entity.pdbx_description
1 polymer ?
#
loop_
_entity_poly.entity_id
_entity_poly.type
_entity_poly.pdbx_seq_one_letter_code
_entity_poly.pdbx_strand_id
1 'polypeptide(L)'
;MDTTTLPRRPALPIRLWGRYVTGETIATGAAGAVLGGATLSPIGLGVPGAIVGGLNGVISGKRRIYDWRRPSGWAAFVLDSTWGLIGSGSGLGVHALQHLRRDRGGYRADLSARKGRHVYETGVTMRKGFTMTAGNTVTNLGKGQARIDLLERHEMLHVWQSRLFGPLFPAIYGLWMIGGAVVGAALALRRGDALRQTIDTIAYYDNPFEYWAYRRQGVWPPANAHTRYVWGGRTTMHASPLSLE
;
A
#
# COMPACT_ATOMS: atom_id res chain seq x y z
N MET A 1 57.38 0.22 -4.63
CA MET A 1 57.41 1.12 -3.47
C MET A 1 56.59 2.34 -3.86
N ASP A 2 55.50 2.73 -3.23
CA ASP A 2 54.89 2.29 -1.98
C ASP A 2 53.37 2.50 -2.07
N THR A 3 52.68 1.61 -1.38
CA THR A 3 51.24 1.39 -1.26
C THR A 3 50.55 2.46 -0.41
N THR A 4 49.57 3.18 -0.95
CA THR A 4 48.55 3.87 -0.13
C THR A 4 47.26 3.07 -0.12
N THR A 5 47.19 2.21 0.88
CA THR A 5 46.04 1.40 1.29
C THR A 5 44.91 2.31 1.78
N LEU A 6 43.80 2.35 1.03
CA LEU A 6 42.54 2.92 1.52
C LEU A 6 42.03 2.08 2.71
N PRO A 7 41.55 2.71 3.80
CA PRO A 7 41.01 1.97 4.93
C PRO A 7 39.73 1.24 4.52
N ARG A 8 39.79 -0.09 4.54
CA ARG A 8 38.61 -0.97 4.43
C ARG A 8 37.65 -0.61 5.56
N ARG A 9 36.46 -0.12 5.21
CA ARG A 9 35.35 0.00 6.17
C ARG A 9 35.13 -1.37 6.82
N PRO A 10 35.01 -1.47 8.15
CA PRO A 10 34.68 -2.73 8.78
C PRO A 10 33.32 -3.18 8.26
N ALA A 11 33.30 -4.34 7.61
CA ALA A 11 32.07 -5.03 7.27
C ALA A 11 31.32 -5.26 8.59
N LEU A 12 30.14 -4.63 8.72
CA LEU A 12 29.23 -4.92 9.82
C LEU A 12 28.98 -6.43 9.84
N PRO A 13 29.18 -7.12 10.97
CA PRO A 13 28.97 -8.56 11.03
C PRO A 13 27.51 -8.84 10.71
N ILE A 14 27.30 -9.53 9.59
CA ILE A 14 26.04 -10.17 9.21
C ILE A 14 25.72 -11.15 10.34
N ARG A 15 24.97 -10.69 11.35
CA ARG A 15 24.45 -11.55 12.40
C ARG A 15 23.44 -12.50 11.75
N LEU A 16 23.95 -13.70 11.49
CA LEU A 16 23.29 -15.00 11.60
C LEU A 16 21.76 -14.95 11.63
N TRP A 17 21.18 -15.36 10.51
CA TRP A 17 19.80 -15.79 10.35
C TRP A 17 19.53 -17.07 11.16
N GLY A 18 19.56 -16.95 12.49
CA GLY A 18 19.31 -18.02 13.45
C GLY A 18 17.97 -17.83 14.17
N ARG A 19 17.12 -18.84 14.04
CA ARG A 19 15.77 -19.07 14.60
C ARG A 19 15.55 -18.55 16.03
N TYR A 20 15.09 -17.33 16.18
CA TYR A 20 14.28 -16.94 17.34
C TYR A 20 12.96 -16.39 16.83
N VAL A 21 11.88 -17.12 17.09
CA VAL A 21 10.56 -16.50 17.16
C VAL A 21 10.70 -15.46 18.27
N THR A 22 10.76 -14.18 17.89
CA THR A 22 10.88 -13.10 18.86
C THR A 22 9.64 -13.09 19.74
N GLY A 23 9.74 -12.68 21.01
CA GLY A 23 8.56 -12.49 21.86
C GLY A 23 7.50 -11.61 21.20
N GLU A 24 7.94 -10.63 20.40
CA GLU A 24 7.06 -9.82 19.54
C GLU A 24 6.22 -10.66 18.57
N THR A 25 6.81 -11.65 17.88
CA THR A 25 6.08 -12.51 16.93
C THR A 25 4.98 -13.32 17.62
N ILE A 26 5.27 -13.87 18.81
CA ILE A 26 4.29 -14.62 19.59
C ILE A 26 3.19 -13.68 20.08
N ALA A 27 3.57 -12.54 20.66
CA ALA A 27 2.63 -11.57 21.20
C ALA A 27 1.69 -11.02 20.12
N THR A 28 2.21 -10.59 18.97
CA THR A 28 1.37 -10.07 17.88
C THR A 28 0.52 -11.15 17.24
N GLY A 29 1.04 -12.38 17.13
CA GLY A 29 0.26 -13.52 16.64
C GLY A 29 -0.92 -13.85 17.55
N ALA A 30 -0.66 -14.04 18.85
CA ALA A 30 -1.70 -14.36 19.82
C ALA A 30 -2.73 -13.23 19.98
N ALA A 31 -2.26 -11.98 20.18
CA ALA A 31 -3.15 -10.84 20.31
C ALA A 31 -3.94 -10.58 19.01
N GLY A 32 -3.30 -10.74 17.84
CA GLY A 32 -3.96 -10.62 16.55
C GLY A 32 -5.07 -11.67 16.38
N ALA A 33 -4.84 -12.91 16.80
CA ALA A 33 -5.86 -13.96 16.75
C ALA A 33 -7.04 -13.67 17.67
N VAL A 34 -6.78 -13.21 18.90
CA VAL A 34 -7.85 -12.83 19.86
C VAL A 34 -8.68 -11.67 19.31
N LEU A 35 -8.02 -10.60 18.84
CA LEU A 35 -8.70 -9.42 18.30
C LEU A 35 -9.51 -9.74 17.04
N GLY A 36 -8.91 -10.47 16.10
CA GLY A 36 -9.57 -10.84 14.85
C GLY A 36 -10.76 -11.78 15.09
N GLY A 37 -10.58 -12.74 16.00
CA GLY A 37 -11.65 -13.65 16.39
C GLY A 37 -12.80 -12.91 17.07
N ALA A 38 -12.51 -12.09 18.07
CA ALA A 38 -13.52 -11.29 18.77
C ALA A 38 -14.29 -10.37 17.81
N THR A 39 -13.61 -9.77 16.82
CA THR A 39 -14.24 -8.86 15.84
C THR A 39 -15.28 -9.57 14.96
N LEU A 40 -15.01 -10.80 14.54
CA LEU A 40 -15.87 -11.52 13.60
C LEU A 40 -16.81 -12.56 14.26
N SER A 41 -16.61 -12.87 15.54
CA SER A 41 -17.50 -13.76 16.32
C SER A 41 -18.98 -13.37 16.28
N PRO A 42 -19.37 -12.08 16.37
CA PRO A 42 -20.79 -11.69 16.34
C PRO A 42 -21.55 -12.09 15.08
N ILE A 43 -20.84 -12.34 13.97
CA ILE A 43 -21.43 -12.78 12.69
C ILE A 43 -21.08 -14.23 12.35
N GLY A 44 -20.67 -15.04 13.36
CA GLY A 44 -20.35 -16.46 13.18
C GLY A 44 -19.00 -16.73 12.50
N LEU A 45 -18.17 -15.72 12.28
CA LEU A 45 -16.88 -15.82 11.57
C LEU A 45 -15.67 -15.68 12.50
N GLY A 46 -15.83 -15.97 13.80
CA GLY A 46 -14.77 -15.84 14.80
C GLY A 46 -13.52 -16.68 14.51
N VAL A 47 -13.68 -17.94 14.10
CA VAL A 47 -12.52 -18.79 13.73
C VAL A 47 -11.76 -18.24 12.51
N PRO A 48 -12.42 -17.93 11.37
CA PRO A 48 -11.77 -17.23 10.26
C PRO A 48 -11.07 -15.93 10.69
N GLY A 49 -11.73 -15.13 11.53
CA GLY A 49 -11.17 -13.88 12.04
C GLY A 49 -9.89 -14.09 12.84
N ALA A 50 -9.87 -15.10 13.72
CA ALA A 50 -8.70 -15.46 14.51
C ALA A 50 -7.55 -15.95 13.63
N ILE A 51 -7.83 -16.71 12.58
CA ILE A 51 -6.81 -17.18 11.62
C ILE A 51 -6.18 -15.98 10.90
N VAL A 52 -6.99 -15.09 10.32
CA VAL A 52 -6.48 -13.93 9.58
C VAL A 52 -5.68 -12.99 10.48
N GLY A 53 -6.24 -12.64 11.65
CA GLY A 53 -5.58 -11.76 12.61
C GLY A 53 -4.28 -12.37 13.14
N GLY A 54 -4.29 -13.67 13.47
CA GLY A 54 -3.12 -14.39 13.95
C GLY A 54 -2.01 -14.50 12.92
N LEU A 55 -2.32 -14.89 11.68
CA LEU A 55 -1.34 -14.99 10.60
C LEU A 55 -0.74 -13.62 10.25
N ASN A 56 -1.56 -12.57 10.14
CA ASN A 56 -1.07 -11.22 9.93
C ASN A 56 -0.17 -10.78 11.09
N GLY A 57 -0.59 -11.05 12.34
CA GLY A 57 0.18 -10.78 13.55
C GLY A 57 1.55 -11.46 13.55
N VAL A 58 1.62 -12.76 13.23
CA VAL A 58 2.88 -13.51 13.17
C VAL A 58 3.81 -12.96 12.09
N ILE A 59 3.31 -12.71 10.87
CA ILE A 59 4.14 -12.19 9.77
C ILE A 59 4.62 -10.78 10.11
N SER A 60 3.73 -9.92 10.60
CA SER A 60 4.02 -8.55 10.98
C SER A 60 5.04 -8.46 12.12
N GLY A 61 4.90 -9.30 13.16
CA GLY A 61 5.81 -9.36 14.31
C GLY A 61 7.18 -9.92 13.92
N LYS A 62 7.23 -10.98 13.11
CA LYS A 62 8.48 -11.54 12.57
C LYS A 62 9.24 -10.51 11.75
N ARG A 63 8.52 -9.69 10.98
CA ARG A 63 9.08 -8.60 10.16
C ARG A 63 9.24 -7.29 10.92
N ARG A 64 8.77 -7.21 12.16
CA ARG A 64 8.87 -6.05 13.05
C ARG A 64 8.32 -4.77 12.40
N ILE A 65 7.15 -4.85 11.75
CA ILE A 65 6.63 -3.70 10.99
C ILE A 65 6.07 -2.60 11.90
N TYR A 66 5.49 -2.94 13.06
CA TYR A 66 4.87 -1.95 13.94
C TYR A 66 5.92 -1.20 14.76
N ASP A 67 5.81 0.13 14.83
CA ASP A 67 6.64 0.96 15.69
C ASP A 67 5.99 1.14 17.06
N TRP A 68 6.25 0.20 17.97
CA TRP A 68 5.67 0.19 19.33
C TRP A 68 6.05 1.39 20.19
N ARG A 69 7.05 2.17 19.79
CA ARG A 69 7.43 3.42 20.49
C ARG A 69 6.47 4.57 20.17
N ARG A 70 5.60 4.41 19.17
CA ARG A 70 4.68 5.44 18.71
C ARG A 70 3.24 4.96 18.82
N PRO A 71 2.29 5.85 19.20
CA PRO A 71 0.87 5.51 19.21
C PRO A 71 0.37 4.97 17.87
N SER A 72 0.91 5.48 16.75
CA SER A 72 0.59 5.01 15.41
C SER A 72 0.90 3.53 15.17
N GLY A 73 1.93 2.97 15.83
CA GLY A 73 2.25 1.54 15.72
C GLY A 73 1.21 0.67 16.42
N TRP A 74 0.77 1.07 17.60
CA TRP A 74 -0.32 0.41 18.33
C TRP A 74 -1.64 0.50 17.58
N ALA A 75 -2.01 1.70 17.10
CA ALA A 75 -3.22 1.89 16.30
C ALA A 75 -3.19 1.06 15.01
N ALA A 76 -2.05 1.01 14.31
CA ALA A 76 -1.89 0.19 13.12
C ALA A 76 -2.11 -1.30 13.41
N PHE A 77 -1.55 -1.83 14.50
CA PHE A 77 -1.74 -3.22 14.89
C PHE A 77 -3.19 -3.56 15.23
N VAL A 78 -3.83 -2.72 16.06
CA VAL A 78 -5.23 -2.93 16.46
C VAL A 78 -6.14 -2.89 15.24
N LEU A 79 -5.98 -1.90 14.36
CA LEU A 79 -6.79 -1.78 13.15
C LEU A 79 -6.56 -2.97 12.19
N ASP A 80 -5.31 -3.36 11.94
CA ASP A 80 -4.99 -4.53 11.10
C ASP A 80 -5.58 -5.84 11.67
N SER A 81 -5.83 -5.90 12.97
CA SER A 81 -6.35 -7.09 13.68
C SER A 81 -7.85 -7.02 13.99
N THR A 82 -8.54 -5.94 13.63
CA THR A 82 -9.97 -5.74 13.93
C THR A 82 -10.72 -5.22 12.71
N TRP A 83 -10.89 -3.89 12.60
CA TRP A 83 -11.66 -3.24 11.55
C TRP A 83 -11.03 -3.42 10.16
N GLY A 84 -9.71 -3.38 10.06
CA GLY A 84 -8.94 -3.56 8.83
C GLY A 84 -8.74 -5.00 8.38
N LEU A 85 -9.39 -5.99 9.02
CA LEU A 85 -9.07 -7.42 8.84
C LEU A 85 -9.21 -7.90 7.39
N ILE A 86 -10.17 -7.38 6.63
CA ILE A 86 -10.33 -7.68 5.19
C ILE A 86 -9.10 -7.21 4.40
N GLY A 87 -8.60 -6.01 4.71
CA GLY A 87 -7.37 -5.48 4.12
C GLY A 87 -6.17 -6.36 4.48
N SER A 88 -6.00 -6.71 5.75
CA SER A 88 -4.93 -7.61 6.20
C SER A 88 -5.02 -9.00 5.56
N GLY A 89 -6.23 -9.55 5.39
CA GLY A 89 -6.45 -10.78 4.64
C GLY A 89 -6.01 -10.68 3.18
N SER A 90 -6.29 -9.55 2.53
CA SER A 90 -5.80 -9.26 1.17
C SER A 90 -4.27 -9.18 1.12
N GLY A 91 -3.65 -8.56 2.14
CA GLY A 91 -2.20 -8.53 2.33
C GLY A 91 -1.58 -9.92 2.52
N LEU A 92 -2.25 -10.81 3.27
CA LEU A 92 -1.86 -12.23 3.38
C LEU A 92 -1.92 -12.95 2.03
N GLY A 93 -2.94 -12.67 1.22
CA GLY A 93 -3.03 -13.15 -0.16
C GLY A 93 -1.82 -12.71 -0.99
N VAL A 94 -1.42 -11.44 -0.88
CA VAL A 94 -0.18 -10.95 -1.52
C VAL A 94 1.05 -11.70 -0.99
N HIS A 95 1.21 -11.87 0.32
CA HIS A 95 2.32 -12.65 0.86
C HIS A 95 2.39 -14.08 0.29
N ALA A 96 1.24 -14.76 0.19
CA ALA A 96 1.15 -16.10 -0.37
C ALA A 96 1.55 -16.12 -1.85
N LEU A 97 0.96 -15.24 -2.67
CA LEU A 97 1.30 -15.14 -4.10
C LEU A 97 2.77 -14.81 -4.33
N GLN A 98 3.34 -13.94 -3.50
CA GLN A 98 4.75 -13.59 -3.59
C GLN A 98 5.62 -14.79 -3.21
N HIS A 99 5.21 -15.63 -2.26
CA HIS A 99 5.96 -16.85 -1.90
C HIS A 99 6.05 -17.87 -3.05
N LEU A 100 5.07 -17.88 -3.96
CA LEU A 100 5.06 -18.75 -5.14
C LEU A 100 6.00 -18.27 -6.26
N ARG A 101 6.52 -17.04 -6.18
CA ARG A 101 7.43 -16.47 -7.19
C ARG A 101 8.89 -16.86 -6.92
N ARG A 102 9.67 -17.06 -7.98
CA ARG A 102 11.10 -17.40 -7.92
C ARG A 102 11.93 -16.40 -7.10
N ASP A 103 11.66 -15.10 -7.27
CA ASP A 103 12.35 -14.01 -6.56
C ASP A 103 11.71 -13.65 -5.21
N ARG A 104 10.62 -14.34 -4.84
CA ARG A 104 9.76 -14.05 -3.69
C ARG A 104 9.32 -12.57 -3.61
N GLY A 105 9.28 -11.89 -4.74
CA GLY A 105 8.91 -10.47 -4.84
C GLY A 105 9.93 -9.45 -4.33
N GLY A 106 11.14 -9.87 -3.91
CA GLY A 106 12.15 -8.95 -3.38
C GLY A 106 11.66 -8.13 -2.17
N TYR A 107 11.34 -8.80 -1.06
CA TYR A 107 10.86 -8.12 0.15
C TYR A 107 11.86 -7.07 0.67
N ARG A 108 11.41 -5.83 0.87
CA ARG A 108 12.22 -4.67 1.29
C ARG A 108 12.09 -4.41 2.79
N ALA A 109 12.93 -5.08 3.57
CA ALA A 109 12.94 -4.96 5.04
C ALA A 109 13.28 -3.53 5.50
N ASP A 110 14.14 -2.84 4.76
CA ASP A 110 14.53 -1.44 4.98
C ASP A 110 13.35 -0.46 4.86
N LEU A 111 12.37 -0.77 4.00
CA LEU A 111 11.16 0.05 3.80
C LEU A 111 9.96 -0.40 4.66
N SER A 112 10.09 -1.52 5.37
CA SER A 112 9.00 -2.18 6.11
C SER A 112 9.17 -2.13 7.63
N ALA A 113 10.39 -2.36 8.12
CA ALA A 113 10.65 -2.47 9.56
C ALA A 113 10.32 -1.17 10.30
N ARG A 114 9.46 -1.23 11.30
CA ARG A 114 8.96 -0.09 12.09
C ARG A 114 8.31 1.01 11.24
N LYS A 115 7.76 0.66 10.07
CA LYS A 115 7.04 1.58 9.15
C LYS A 115 5.56 1.25 8.98
N GLY A 116 5.06 0.25 9.70
CA GLY A 116 3.66 -0.16 9.70
C GLY A 116 3.17 -0.69 8.35
N ARG A 117 4.06 -1.30 7.55
CA ARG A 117 3.76 -1.84 6.22
C ARG A 117 4.72 -2.95 5.82
N HIS A 118 4.29 -3.79 4.90
CA HIS A 118 5.12 -4.72 4.15
C HIS A 118 5.36 -4.17 2.75
N VAL A 119 6.58 -4.28 2.23
CA VAL A 119 6.94 -3.76 0.91
C VAL A 119 7.65 -4.83 0.09
N TYR A 120 7.17 -5.04 -1.13
CA TYR A 120 7.80 -5.88 -2.14
C TYR A 120 8.22 -5.04 -3.33
N GLU A 121 9.46 -5.20 -3.76
CA GLU A 121 10.03 -4.47 -4.88
C GLU A 121 9.38 -4.87 -6.21
N THR A 122 9.19 -6.16 -6.42
CA THR A 122 8.49 -6.73 -7.59
C THR A 122 7.25 -7.46 -7.09
N GLY A 123 6.23 -7.64 -7.93
CA GLY A 123 5.14 -8.50 -7.50
C GLY A 123 3.87 -8.41 -8.32
N VAL A 124 2.78 -8.83 -7.69
CA VAL A 124 1.43 -8.77 -8.26
C VAL A 124 1.00 -7.31 -8.37
N THR A 125 0.37 -6.97 -9.48
CA THR A 125 -0.25 -5.67 -9.71
C THR A 125 -1.48 -5.87 -10.61
N MET A 126 -2.50 -5.04 -10.46
CA MET A 126 -3.67 -5.06 -11.34
C MET A 126 -3.32 -4.50 -12.73
N ARG A 127 -2.32 -3.62 -12.82
CA ARG A 127 -1.91 -2.96 -14.07
C ARG A 127 -0.40 -2.92 -14.20
N LYS A 128 0.11 -3.31 -15.37
CA LYS A 128 1.55 -3.25 -15.65
C LYS A 128 2.10 -1.84 -15.36
N GLY A 129 3.14 -1.79 -14.53
CA GLY A 129 3.82 -0.53 -14.14
C GLY A 129 3.27 0.17 -12.89
N PHE A 130 2.16 -0.32 -12.33
CA PHE A 130 1.54 0.27 -11.13
C PHE A 130 2.00 -0.47 -9.88
N THR A 131 2.21 0.30 -8.81
CA THR A 131 2.31 -0.21 -7.44
C THR A 131 0.89 -0.48 -6.93
N MET A 132 0.74 -1.50 -6.09
CA MET A 132 -0.57 -1.88 -5.55
C MET A 132 -0.46 -2.05 -4.04
N THR A 133 -1.39 -1.44 -3.31
CA THR A 133 -1.57 -1.62 -1.87
C THR A 133 -2.75 -2.55 -1.59
N ALA A 134 -2.52 -3.57 -0.77
CA ALA A 134 -3.52 -4.51 -0.26
C ALA A 134 -3.40 -4.59 1.25
N GLY A 135 -4.27 -3.87 1.97
CA GLY A 135 -4.18 -3.73 3.42
C GLY A 135 -2.89 -3.04 3.84
N ASN A 136 -2.10 -3.73 4.65
CA ASN A 136 -0.79 -3.28 5.11
C ASN A 136 0.37 -3.70 4.19
N THR A 137 0.09 -4.26 3.01
CA THR A 137 1.11 -4.77 2.08
C THR A 137 1.12 -3.99 0.76
N VAL A 138 2.29 -3.51 0.38
CA VAL A 138 2.57 -2.83 -0.89
C VAL A 138 3.41 -3.73 -1.78
N THR A 139 3.03 -3.89 -3.04
CA THR A 139 3.69 -4.77 -4.01
C THR A 139 3.96 -4.06 -5.34
N ASN A 140 4.99 -4.52 -6.04
CA ASN A 140 5.45 -3.96 -7.31
C ASN A 140 5.88 -2.49 -7.18
N LEU A 141 6.65 -2.17 -6.13
CA LEU A 141 7.13 -0.81 -5.89
C LEU A 141 8.13 -0.33 -6.96
N GLY A 142 9.01 -1.22 -7.42
CA GLY A 142 10.17 -0.86 -8.23
C GLY A 142 11.31 -0.22 -7.41
N LYS A 143 12.31 0.31 -8.13
CA LYS A 143 13.54 0.89 -7.56
C LYS A 143 13.61 2.40 -7.78
N GLY A 144 14.45 3.06 -6.99
CA GLY A 144 14.79 4.48 -7.14
C GLY A 144 13.99 5.42 -6.24
N GLN A 145 14.50 6.64 -6.07
CA GLN A 145 13.94 7.62 -5.12
C GLN A 145 12.48 7.99 -5.47
N ALA A 146 12.16 8.18 -6.75
CA ALA A 146 10.78 8.48 -7.17
C ALA A 146 9.76 7.40 -6.74
N ARG A 147 10.18 6.13 -6.66
CA ARG A 147 9.33 5.05 -6.16
C ARG A 147 9.20 5.08 -4.64
N ILE A 148 10.27 5.43 -3.92
CA ILE A 148 10.20 5.62 -2.47
C ILE A 148 9.28 6.79 -2.13
N ASP A 149 9.36 7.89 -2.87
CA ASP A 149 8.46 9.04 -2.73
C ASP A 149 6.99 8.66 -2.98
N LEU A 150 6.72 7.87 -4.02
CA LEU A 150 5.40 7.28 -4.27
C LEU A 150 4.93 6.44 -3.08
N LEU A 151 5.78 5.54 -2.55
CA LEU A 151 5.46 4.72 -1.39
C LEU A 151 5.06 5.58 -0.18
N GLU A 152 5.83 6.62 0.11
CA GLU A 152 5.66 7.40 1.33
C GLU A 152 4.49 8.39 1.25
N ARG A 153 4.27 9.00 0.08
CA ARG A 153 3.23 10.03 -0.10
C ARG A 153 1.91 9.48 -0.63
N HIS A 154 1.94 8.41 -1.43
CA HIS A 154 0.75 7.82 -2.07
C HIS A 154 0.34 6.51 -1.40
N GLU A 155 1.18 5.47 -1.49
CA GLU A 155 0.78 4.11 -1.05
C GLU A 155 0.57 4.02 0.47
N MET A 156 1.36 4.75 1.26
CA MET A 156 1.16 4.80 2.71
C MET A 156 -0.19 5.43 3.07
N LEU A 157 -0.74 6.30 2.22
CA LEU A 157 -2.11 6.78 2.41
C LEU A 157 -3.10 5.65 2.20
N HIS A 158 -2.96 4.83 1.14
CA HIS A 158 -3.83 3.68 0.92
C HIS A 158 -3.78 2.66 2.06
N VAL A 159 -2.60 2.42 2.65
CA VAL A 159 -2.49 1.57 3.85
C VAL A 159 -3.33 2.14 5.00
N TRP A 160 -3.26 3.45 5.25
CA TRP A 160 -4.08 4.08 6.28
C TRP A 160 -5.56 4.17 5.92
N GLN A 161 -5.91 4.37 4.66
CA GLN A 161 -7.31 4.31 4.20
C GLN A 161 -7.88 2.91 4.45
N SER A 162 -7.14 1.85 4.10
CA SER A 162 -7.56 0.48 4.39
C SER A 162 -7.76 0.23 5.89
N ARG A 163 -6.92 0.82 6.75
CA ARG A 163 -7.05 0.69 8.21
C ARG A 163 -8.24 1.46 8.77
N LEU A 164 -8.45 2.70 8.34
CA LEU A 164 -9.44 3.61 8.91
C LEU A 164 -10.84 3.33 8.37
N PHE A 165 -10.96 3.00 7.08
CA PHE A 165 -12.24 2.70 6.46
C PHE A 165 -12.58 1.21 6.47
N GLY A 166 -11.60 0.32 6.75
CA GLY A 166 -11.85 -1.10 6.95
C GLY A 166 -12.58 -1.73 5.74
N PRO A 167 -13.71 -2.43 5.94
CA PRO A 167 -14.52 -3.00 4.86
C PRO A 167 -15.11 -1.95 3.90
N LEU A 168 -15.33 -0.72 4.36
CA LEU A 168 -15.89 0.34 3.52
C LEU A 168 -14.92 0.79 2.44
N PHE A 169 -13.61 0.63 2.65
CA PHE A 169 -12.60 1.01 1.66
C PHE A 169 -12.78 0.27 0.32
N PRO A 170 -12.66 -1.08 0.26
CA PRO A 170 -12.86 -1.80 -1.00
C PRO A 170 -14.30 -1.69 -1.51
N ALA A 171 -15.30 -1.56 -0.63
CA ALA A 171 -16.70 -1.42 -1.04
C ALA A 171 -16.95 -0.11 -1.80
N ILE A 172 -16.57 1.03 -1.22
CA ILE A 172 -16.71 2.34 -1.84
C ILE A 172 -15.83 2.41 -3.09
N TYR A 173 -14.59 1.92 -3.01
CA TYR A 173 -13.68 1.92 -4.14
C TYR A 173 -14.27 1.13 -5.32
N GLY A 174 -14.76 -0.08 -5.07
CA GLY A 174 -15.36 -0.95 -6.08
C GLY A 174 -16.64 -0.36 -6.68
N LEU A 175 -17.55 0.16 -5.86
CA LEU A 175 -18.77 0.82 -6.33
C LEU A 175 -18.45 2.03 -7.21
N TRP A 176 -17.47 2.84 -6.81
CA TRP A 176 -17.01 3.97 -7.61
C TRP A 176 -16.43 3.53 -8.95
N MET A 177 -15.57 2.51 -8.95
CA MET A 177 -14.98 1.96 -10.17
C MET A 177 -16.06 1.47 -11.14
N ILE A 178 -17.09 0.76 -10.66
CA ILE A 178 -18.18 0.25 -11.49
C ILE A 178 -19.01 1.41 -12.07
N GLY A 179 -19.50 2.32 -11.21
CA GLY A 179 -20.31 3.45 -11.64
C GLY A 179 -19.54 4.39 -12.58
N GLY A 180 -18.29 4.70 -12.23
CA GLY A 180 -17.41 5.53 -13.04
C GLY A 180 -17.06 4.90 -14.38
N ALA A 181 -16.96 3.57 -14.48
CA ALA A 181 -16.75 2.90 -15.75
C ALA A 181 -17.98 3.01 -16.66
N VAL A 182 -19.19 2.85 -16.12
CA VAL A 182 -20.44 3.05 -16.88
C VAL A 182 -20.57 4.49 -17.38
N VAL A 183 -20.37 5.47 -16.48
CA VAL A 183 -20.44 6.89 -16.82
C VAL A 183 -19.34 7.27 -17.82
N GLY A 184 -18.11 6.82 -17.61
CA GLY A 184 -16.98 7.09 -18.50
C GLY A 184 -17.18 6.49 -19.89
N ALA A 185 -17.73 5.28 -19.98
CA ALA A 185 -18.08 4.66 -21.26
C ALA A 185 -19.15 5.46 -22.01
N ALA A 186 -20.23 5.83 -21.33
CA ALA A 186 -21.31 6.62 -21.93
C ALA A 186 -20.82 7.99 -22.43
N LEU A 187 -19.99 8.67 -21.63
CA LEU A 187 -19.42 9.98 -22.02
C LEU A 187 -18.44 9.86 -23.18
N ALA A 188 -17.57 8.85 -23.17
CA ALA A 188 -16.64 8.62 -24.28
C ALA A 188 -17.39 8.38 -25.59
N LEU A 189 -18.42 7.52 -25.58
CA LEU A 189 -19.24 7.24 -26.76
C LEU A 189 -20.01 8.48 -27.23
N ARG A 190 -20.63 9.23 -26.30
CA ARG A 190 -21.40 10.43 -26.63
C ARG A 190 -20.55 11.56 -27.20
N ARG A 191 -19.28 11.66 -26.80
CA ARG A 191 -18.40 12.80 -27.12
C ARG A 191 -17.27 12.47 -28.09
N GLY A 192 -17.14 11.21 -28.50
CA GLY A 192 -16.06 10.74 -29.37
C GLY A 192 -14.68 10.78 -28.70
N ASP A 193 -14.62 10.77 -27.36
CA ASP A 193 -13.35 10.78 -26.61
C ASP A 193 -12.75 9.36 -26.51
N ALA A 194 -11.47 9.26 -26.20
CA ALA A 194 -10.80 7.97 -26.02
C ALA A 194 -11.42 7.17 -24.87
N LEU A 195 -12.09 6.04 -25.20
CA LEU A 195 -12.87 5.22 -24.27
C LEU A 195 -12.09 4.84 -23.02
N ARG A 196 -10.93 4.21 -23.19
CA ARG A 196 -10.12 3.72 -22.08
C ARG A 196 -9.62 4.86 -21.18
N GLN A 197 -9.16 5.96 -21.77
CA GLN A 197 -8.63 7.08 -20.99
C GLN A 197 -9.74 7.78 -20.20
N THR A 198 -10.92 7.92 -20.80
CA THR A 198 -12.09 8.52 -20.15
C THR A 198 -12.58 7.66 -18.99
N ILE A 199 -12.69 6.35 -19.19
CA ILE A 199 -13.01 5.38 -18.13
C ILE A 199 -11.97 5.44 -17.01
N ASP A 200 -10.67 5.31 -17.33
CA ASP A 200 -9.59 5.38 -16.33
C ASP A 200 -9.66 6.69 -15.52
N THR A 201 -10.03 7.80 -16.15
CA THR A 201 -10.15 9.09 -15.47
C THR A 201 -11.27 9.10 -14.46
N ILE A 202 -12.47 8.75 -14.87
CA ILE A 202 -13.66 8.87 -14.03
C ILE A 202 -13.74 7.74 -12.99
N ALA A 203 -13.41 6.52 -13.42
CA ALA A 203 -13.51 5.33 -12.57
C ALA A 203 -12.36 5.21 -11.58
N TYR A 204 -11.13 5.51 -12.02
CA TYR A 204 -9.92 5.28 -11.23
C TYR A 204 -9.31 6.57 -10.69
N TYR A 205 -8.88 7.51 -11.54
CA TYR A 205 -8.18 8.72 -11.07
C TYR A 205 -9.06 9.63 -10.20
N ASP A 206 -10.32 9.82 -10.59
CA ASP A 206 -11.31 10.61 -9.83
C ASP A 206 -11.97 9.82 -8.68
N ASN A 207 -11.57 8.57 -8.44
CA ASN A 207 -12.00 7.87 -7.23
C ASN A 207 -11.57 8.68 -6.00
N PRO A 208 -12.46 8.95 -5.01
CA PRO A 208 -12.13 9.79 -3.85
C PRO A 208 -10.82 9.41 -3.15
N PHE A 209 -10.51 8.11 -3.08
CA PHE A 209 -9.31 7.61 -2.43
C PHE A 209 -8.04 7.81 -3.26
N GLU A 210 -8.11 7.60 -4.57
CA GLU A 210 -7.00 7.86 -5.50
C GLU A 210 -6.77 9.36 -5.67
N TYR A 211 -7.83 10.15 -5.83
CA TYR A 211 -7.79 11.61 -5.85
C TYR A 211 -7.04 12.15 -4.63
N TRP A 212 -7.40 11.68 -3.43
CA TRP A 212 -6.71 12.08 -2.20
C TRP A 212 -5.23 11.66 -2.21
N ALA A 213 -4.92 10.45 -2.67
CA ALA A 213 -3.54 9.96 -2.74
C ALA A 213 -2.68 10.76 -3.73
N TYR A 214 -3.18 11.04 -4.94
CA TYR A 214 -2.49 11.86 -5.93
C TYR A 214 -2.32 13.33 -5.50
N ARG A 215 -3.34 13.90 -4.84
CA ARG A 215 -3.26 15.24 -4.25
C ARG A 215 -2.19 15.30 -3.16
N ARG A 216 -2.14 14.29 -2.28
CA ARG A 216 -1.09 14.18 -1.25
C ARG A 216 0.30 13.96 -1.85
N GLN A 217 0.39 13.23 -2.96
CA GLN A 217 1.65 13.03 -3.68
C GLN A 217 2.15 14.32 -4.36
N GLY A 218 1.24 15.25 -4.68
CA GLY A 218 1.55 16.52 -5.35
C GLY A 218 1.57 16.41 -6.88
N VAL A 219 0.89 15.40 -7.45
CA VAL A 219 0.91 15.13 -8.90
C VAL A 219 -0.48 15.13 -9.54
N TRP A 220 -1.46 15.74 -8.87
CA TRP A 220 -2.80 15.90 -9.43
C TRP A 220 -2.85 17.07 -10.44
N PRO A 221 -3.47 16.90 -11.62
CA PRO A 221 -3.98 15.65 -12.17
C PRO A 221 -2.84 14.78 -12.76
N PRO A 222 -2.93 13.44 -12.66
CA PRO A 222 -1.88 12.56 -13.18
C PRO A 222 -1.79 12.65 -14.71
N ALA A 223 -0.59 12.39 -15.25
CA ALA A 223 -0.28 12.62 -16.67
C ALA A 223 -1.22 11.88 -17.65
N ASN A 224 -1.68 10.69 -17.27
CA ASN A 224 -2.54 9.85 -18.10
C ASN A 224 -4.04 10.17 -17.99
N ALA A 225 -4.44 11.07 -17.09
CA ALA A 225 -5.84 11.43 -16.92
C ALA A 225 -6.33 12.38 -18.02
N HIS A 226 -7.59 12.24 -18.39
CA HIS A 226 -8.28 13.04 -19.39
C HIS A 226 -8.66 14.41 -18.80
N THR A 227 -8.06 15.48 -19.31
CA THR A 227 -8.14 16.84 -18.74
C THR A 227 -9.53 17.41 -18.60
N ARG A 228 -10.47 16.98 -19.47
CA ARG A 228 -11.87 17.42 -19.42
C ARG A 228 -12.63 16.88 -18.21
N TYR A 229 -12.26 15.70 -17.70
CA TYR A 229 -13.07 14.95 -16.74
C TYR A 229 -12.52 15.01 -15.31
N VAL A 230 -11.21 15.23 -15.17
CA VAL A 230 -10.55 15.27 -13.86
C VAL A 230 -11.22 16.25 -12.90
N TRP A 231 -11.42 15.81 -11.66
CA TRP A 231 -11.91 16.65 -10.57
C TRP A 231 -11.06 17.91 -10.36
N GLY A 232 -11.74 19.05 -10.30
CA GLY A 232 -11.14 20.38 -10.17
C GLY A 232 -10.52 20.93 -11.46
N GLY A 233 -10.58 20.19 -12.58
CA GLY A 233 -9.97 20.58 -13.84
C GLY A 233 -8.44 20.58 -13.81
N ARG A 234 -7.82 20.71 -14.99
CA ARG A 234 -6.39 21.02 -15.08
C ARG A 234 -6.26 22.54 -15.08
N THR A 235 -6.10 23.16 -13.90
CA THR A 235 -5.70 24.56 -13.85
C THR A 235 -4.34 24.65 -14.51
N THR A 236 -4.25 25.28 -15.68
CA THR A 236 -2.98 25.74 -16.21
C THR A 236 -2.39 26.65 -15.15
N MET A 237 -1.37 26.20 -14.42
CA MET A 237 -0.49 27.16 -13.77
C MET A 237 0.11 27.97 -14.92
N HIS A 238 -0.39 29.20 -15.10
CA HIS A 238 0.37 30.19 -15.84
C HIS A 238 1.74 30.22 -15.17
N ALA A 239 2.78 29.83 -15.90
CA ALA A 239 4.13 30.21 -15.52
C ALA A 239 4.10 31.73 -15.38
N SER A 240 4.33 32.25 -14.16
CA SER A 240 4.54 33.67 -13.96
C SER A 240 5.68 34.10 -14.88
N PRO A 241 5.46 35.09 -15.78
CA PRO A 241 6.54 35.69 -16.52
C PRO A 241 7.23 36.69 -15.59
N LEU A 242 8.08 36.21 -14.69
CA LEU A 242 8.96 37.07 -13.90
C LEU A 242 10.34 36.41 -13.77
N SER A 243 11.13 36.56 -14.83
CA SER A 243 12.55 36.90 -14.77
C SER A 243 13.08 37.12 -16.19
N LEU A 244 12.65 38.23 -16.79
CA LEU A 244 13.53 39.01 -17.66
C LEU A 244 13.74 40.32 -16.92
N GLU A 245 14.85 40.37 -16.19
CA GLU A 245 15.71 41.54 -15.97
C GLU A 245 17.02 41.04 -15.36
#